data_AF-A0AA96CW56-F1
#
_entry.id   AF-A0AA96CW56-F1
#
_cell.length_a   1.000
_cell.length_b   1.000
_cell.length_c   1.000
_cell.angle_alpha   90.00
_cell.angle_beta   90.00
_cell.angle_gamma   90.00
#
_symmetry.space_group_name_H-M   'P 1'
#
loop_
_entity.id
_entity.type
_entity.pdbx_description
1 polymer ?
#
loop_
_entity_poly.entity_id
_entity_poly.type
_entity_poly.pdbx_seq_one_letter_code
_entity_poly.pdbx_strand_id
1 'polypeptide(L)'
;MLELGISQAQAQFTKLLTQTVFIVDKKAHQKKAVIMPYEEYEKLIKNSIKKDSLEKGSFNKFVGILDNNFKIDDEKYEAIVK
;
A
#
# COMPACT_ATOMS: atom_id res chain seq x y z
N MET A 1 -9.90 -2.23 16.73
CA MET A 1 -9.37 -2.91 15.53
C MET A 1 -10.15 -4.22 15.38
N LEU A 2 -10.90 -4.39 14.30
CA LEU A 2 -11.85 -5.50 14.13
C LEU A 2 -11.18 -6.65 13.37
N GLU A 3 -11.34 -7.89 13.82
CA GLU A 3 -10.87 -9.08 13.08
C GLU A 3 -12.07 -9.85 12.51
N LEU A 4 -12.07 -10.07 11.19
CA LEU A 4 -13.15 -10.77 10.50
C LEU A 4 -12.62 -11.98 9.74
N GLY A 5 -13.42 -13.05 9.70
CA GLY A 5 -13.19 -14.14 8.77
C GLY A 5 -13.48 -13.72 7.33
N ILE A 6 -12.88 -14.40 6.35
CA ILE A 6 -13.07 -14.12 4.92
C ILE A 6 -14.56 -14.02 4.54
N SER A 7 -15.38 -15.00 4.95
CA SER A 7 -16.82 -15.00 4.65
C SER A 7 -17.58 -13.84 5.29
N GLN A 8 -17.17 -13.40 6.49
CA GLN A 8 -17.78 -12.25 7.18
C GLN A 8 -17.37 -10.95 6.50
N ALA A 9 -16.12 -10.84 6.06
CA ALA A 9 -15.60 -9.70 5.33
C ALA A 9 -16.31 -9.52 3.98
N GLN A 10 -16.57 -10.63 3.27
CA GLN A 10 -17.33 -10.61 2.01
C GLN A 10 -18.77 -10.13 2.20
N ALA A 11 -19.47 -10.64 3.23
CA ALA A 11 -20.87 -10.29 3.48
C ALA A 11 -21.07 -8.82 3.91
N GLN A 12 -20.06 -8.20 4.50
CA GLN A 12 -20.15 -6.85 5.07
C GLN A 12 -19.25 -5.82 4.38
N PHE A 13 -18.67 -6.15 3.22
CA PHE A 13 -17.59 -5.41 2.58
C PHE A 13 -17.78 -3.88 2.56
N THR A 14 -18.94 -3.41 2.11
CA THR A 14 -19.25 -1.96 2.02
C THR A 14 -19.20 -1.24 3.38
N LYS A 15 -19.55 -1.94 4.48
CA LYS A 15 -19.49 -1.40 5.84
C LYS A 15 -18.06 -1.40 6.42
N LEU A 16 -17.13 -2.11 5.79
CA LEU A 16 -15.75 -2.25 6.25
C LEU A 16 -14.82 -1.21 5.62
N LEU A 17 -15.20 -0.59 4.50
CA LEU A 17 -14.37 0.39 3.78
C LEU A 17 -14.03 1.63 4.61
N THR A 18 -14.86 1.99 5.57
CA THR A 18 -14.70 3.19 6.40
C THR A 18 -13.95 2.93 7.72
N GLN A 19 -13.49 1.71 7.96
CA GLN A 19 -12.89 1.30 9.23
C GLN A 19 -11.70 0.37 9.03
N THR A 20 -10.82 0.33 10.02
CA THR A 20 -9.63 -0.51 9.98
C THR A 20 -9.93 -1.93 10.47
N VAL A 21 -9.85 -2.89 9.54
CA VAL A 21 -10.29 -4.28 9.72
C VAL A 21 -9.23 -5.25 9.21
N PHE A 22 -8.96 -6.30 10.00
CA PHE A 22 -8.08 -7.39 9.62
C PHE A 22 -8.92 -8.56 9.11
N ILE A 23 -8.58 -9.04 7.92
CA ILE A 23 -9.19 -10.23 7.34
C ILE A 23 -8.28 -11.41 7.67
N VAL A 24 -8.81 -12.34 8.46
CA VAL A 24 -8.12 -13.53 8.92
C VAL A 24 -8.70 -14.75 8.23
N ASP A 25 -7.83 -15.61 7.72
CA ASP A 25 -8.22 -16.96 7.35
C ASP A 25 -8.37 -17.78 8.64
N LYS A 26 -9.61 -18.02 9.04
CA LYS A 26 -9.93 -18.79 10.25
C LYS A 26 -9.50 -20.26 10.14
N LYS A 27 -9.30 -20.81 8.93
CA LYS A 27 -8.86 -22.20 8.76
C LYS A 27 -7.35 -22.34 8.95
N ALA A 28 -6.58 -21.37 8.48
CA ALA A 28 -5.12 -21.36 8.59
C ALA A 28 -4.60 -20.54 9.79
N HIS A 29 -5.48 -19.86 10.53
CA HIS A 29 -5.15 -18.86 11.56
C HIS A 29 -4.14 -17.79 11.09
N GLN A 30 -4.19 -17.45 9.80
CA GLN A 30 -3.27 -16.49 9.19
C GLN A 30 -3.99 -15.20 8.81
N LYS A 31 -3.37 -14.05 9.11
CA LYS A 31 -3.83 -12.73 8.63
C LYS A 31 -3.56 -12.64 7.14
N LYS A 32 -4.62 -12.50 6.33
CA LYS A 32 -4.50 -12.45 4.86
C LYS A 32 -4.49 -11.03 4.31
N ALA A 33 -5.28 -10.14 4.90
CA ALA A 33 -5.39 -8.78 4.40
C ALA A 33 -5.79 -7.80 5.50
N VAL A 34 -5.58 -6.52 5.22
CA VAL A 34 -6.04 -5.39 6.04
C VAL A 34 -6.79 -4.42 5.14
N ILE A 35 -7.97 -4.01 5.57
CA ILE A 35 -8.71 -2.88 5.00
C ILE A 35 -8.53 -1.72 5.97
N MET A 36 -8.26 -0.53 5.42
CA MET A 36 -7.94 0.66 6.18
C MET A 36 -8.39 1.90 5.38
N PRO A 37 -8.94 2.94 6.02
CA PRO A 37 -9.20 4.21 5.37
C PRO A 37 -7.94 4.83 4.78
N TYR A 38 -8.08 5.51 3.64
CA TYR A 38 -6.95 6.06 2.91
C TYR A 38 -6.15 7.05 3.76
N GLU A 39 -6.81 7.86 4.58
CA GLU A 39 -6.19 8.86 5.46
C GLU A 39 -5.31 8.21 6.53
N GLU A 40 -5.71 7.05 7.04
CA GLU A 40 -4.90 6.27 8.00
C GLU A 40 -3.69 5.63 7.31
N TYR A 41 -3.89 5.11 6.10
CA TYR A 41 -2.80 4.56 5.28
C TYR A 41 -1.76 5.64 4.94
N GLU A 42 -2.21 6.82 4.54
CA GLU A 42 -1.35 7.95 4.19
C GLU A 42 -0.49 8.40 5.38
N LYS A 43 -1.08 8.46 6.58
CA LYS A 43 -0.33 8.76 7.82
C LYS A 43 0.75 7.71 8.11
N LEU A 44 0.44 6.42 7.92
CA LEU A 44 1.42 5.36 8.12
C LEU A 44 2.58 5.44 7.13
N ILE A 45 2.27 5.71 5.85
CA ILE A 45 3.29 5.90 4.82
C ILE A 45 4.18 7.10 5.15
N LYS A 46 3.60 8.25 5.48
CA LYS A 46 4.37 9.46 5.88
C LYS A 46 5.25 9.21 7.11
N ASN A 47 4.77 8.44 8.07
CA ASN A 47 5.55 8.08 9.26
C ASN A 47 6.65 7.05 8.97
N SER A 48 6.43 6.14 8.02
CA SER A 48 7.45 5.19 7.57
C SER A 48 8.58 5.88 6.80
N ILE A 49 8.24 6.85 5.94
CA ILE A 49 9.22 7.64 5.17
C ILE A 49 10.10 8.49 6.09
N LYS A 50 9.58 8.96 7.22
CA LYS A 50 10.36 9.75 8.19
C LYS A 50 11.31 8.91 9.07
N LYS A 51 11.07 7.60 9.18
CA LYS A 51 11.90 6.69 10.01
C LYS A 51 13.10 6.13 9.26
N ASP A 52 13.01 6.01 7.94
CA ASP A 52 14.15 5.65 7.10
C ASP A 52 14.80 6.92 6.53
N SER A 53 16.11 7.05 6.69
CA SER A 53 16.89 8.08 5.99
C SER A 53 16.65 7.92 4.49
N LEU A 54 16.03 8.92 3.87
CA LEU A 54 15.87 9.02 2.41
C LEU A 54 17.23 8.92 1.69
N GLU A 55 18.32 9.30 2.35
CA GLU A 55 19.69 9.15 1.85
C GLU A 55 20.21 7.70 1.85
N LYS A 56 19.58 6.78 2.61
CA LYS A 56 19.97 5.36 2.70
C LYS A 56 19.09 4.41 1.87
N GLY A 57 18.19 4.92 1.03
CA GLY A 57 17.63 4.15 -0.08
C GLY A 57 16.62 3.06 0.29
N SER A 58 15.59 3.39 1.08
CA SER A 58 14.45 2.48 1.31
C SER A 58 13.31 2.64 0.27
N PHE A 59 13.66 3.01 -0.98
CA PHE A 59 12.76 2.98 -2.14
C PHE A 59 13.08 1.85 -3.12
N ASN A 60 13.75 0.78 -2.67
CA ASN A 60 14.12 -0.37 -3.51
C ASN A 60 12.94 -1.23 -4.02
N LYS A 61 11.73 -0.67 -4.14
CA LYS A 61 10.63 -1.25 -4.91
C LYS A 61 9.88 -0.25 -5.82
N PHE A 62 10.37 0.97 -6.00
CA PHE A 62 9.91 1.84 -7.08
C PHE A 62 11.04 1.97 -8.12
N VAL A 63 10.93 1.22 -9.22
CA VAL A 63 11.85 1.29 -10.36
C VAL A 63 11.35 2.35 -11.34
N GLY A 64 11.36 3.59 -10.87
CA GLY A 64 10.98 4.76 -11.67
C GLY A 64 11.71 5.95 -11.09
N ILE A 65 12.87 6.25 -11.64
CA ILE A 65 13.58 7.49 -11.32
C ILE A 65 12.71 8.63 -11.86
N LEU A 66 12.13 9.43 -10.97
CA LEU A 66 11.45 10.68 -11.29
C LEU A 66 12.49 11.81 -11.20
N ASP A 67 13.52 11.73 -12.02
CA ASP A 67 14.48 12.82 -12.18
C ASP A 67 14.29 13.39 -13.59
N ASN A 68 13.97 14.68 -13.68
CA ASN A 68 13.78 15.39 -14.96
C ASN A 68 15.07 15.45 -15.80
N ASN A 69 16.22 15.08 -15.23
CA ASN A 69 17.49 14.97 -15.93
C ASN A 69 17.78 13.54 -16.43
N PHE A 70 16.93 12.57 -16.11
CA PHE A 70 17.10 11.19 -16.56
C PHE A 70 16.68 11.07 -18.03
N LYS A 71 17.66 10.80 -18.90
CA LYS A 71 17.42 10.46 -20.31
C LYS A 71 17.56 8.96 -20.47
N ILE A 72 16.50 8.31 -20.94
CA ILE A 72 16.52 6.90 -21.32
C ILE A 72 15.91 6.73 -22.70
N ASP A 73 16.47 5.83 -23.49
CA ASP A 73 16.00 5.52 -24.84
C ASP A 73 14.93 4.40 -24.78
N ASP A 74 13.87 4.64 -24.00
CA ASP A 74 12.73 3.74 -23.85
C ASP A 74 11.43 4.49 -24.21
N GLU A 75 10.88 4.17 -25.38
CA GLU A 75 9.66 4.77 -25.91
C GLU A 75 8.46 4.63 -24.95
N LYS A 76 8.39 3.56 -24.15
CA LYS A 76 7.30 3.36 -23.18
C LYS A 76 7.43 4.28 -21.98
N TYR A 77 8.66 4.55 -21.53
CA TYR A 77 8.91 5.47 -20.42
C TYR A 77 8.59 6.91 -20.86
N GLU A 78 9.06 7.33 -22.04
CA GLU A 78 8.77 8.66 -22.62
C GLU A 78 7.26 8.93 -22.80
N ALA A 79 6.47 7.89 -23.10
CA ALA A 79 5.02 8.01 -23.23
C ALA A 79 4.27 8.25 -21.89
N ILE A 80 4.86 7.81 -20.76
CA ILE A 80 4.27 7.93 -19.42
C ILE A 80 4.67 9.25 -18.75
N VAL A 81 5.87 9.75 -19.04
CA VAL A 81 6.42 10.98 -18.45
C VAL A 81 5.88 12.26 -19.11
N LYS A 82 5.43 12.20 -20.37
CA LYS A 82 4.71 13.31 -21.03
C LYS A 82 3.33 13.57 -20.40
#